data_AF-A0A016U6K8-F1
#
_entry.id   AF-A0A016U6K8-F1
#
_cell.length_a   1.000
_cell.length_b   1.000
_cell.length_c   1.000
_cell.angle_alpha   90.00
_cell.angle_beta   90.00
_cell.angle_gamma   90.00
#
_symmetry.space_group_name_H-M   'P 1'
#
loop_
_entity.id
_entity.type
_entity.pdbx_description
1 polymer ?
#
loop_
_entity_poly.entity_id
_entity_poly.type
_entity_poly.pdbx_seq_one_letter_code
_entity_poly.pdbx_strand_id
1 'polypeptide(L)'
;MAWVENEVCIFRCGAVIGKLGGKSTMYMESSKIHDCFTHNMGMRTLMNAVGLPDEHTRFDRKDHIKIHWENIDDSYLYLFALTSVEPDPNGTPYDYYSITHAPKDYVAKPGTITIETLDKQYQNAWNISMEHLPNIEINLMFEDVIGNQKKPSKWDWKKICLMYKCDTCMGEKMEH
;
A
#
# COMPACT_ATOMS: atom_id res chain seq x y z
N MET A 1 5.26 21.06 -33.95
CA MET A 1 5.02 19.94 -33.02
C MET A 1 5.31 20.47 -31.64
N ALA A 2 4.28 20.61 -30.82
CA ALA A 2 4.37 21.30 -29.53
C ALA A 2 5.09 20.40 -28.53
N TRP A 3 6.10 20.97 -27.88
CA TRP A 3 6.70 20.48 -26.65
C TRP A 3 5.68 20.72 -25.53
N VAL A 4 5.23 19.67 -24.86
CA VAL A 4 4.44 19.80 -23.64
C VAL A 4 5.43 19.81 -22.47
N GLU A 5 5.79 21.01 -22.04
CA GLU A 5 6.36 21.27 -20.72
C GLU A 5 5.25 20.98 -19.68
N ASN A 6 5.63 20.39 -18.53
CA ASN A 6 4.78 20.09 -17.36
C ASN A 6 4.01 18.77 -17.29
N GLU A 7 4.65 17.65 -17.65
CA GLU A 7 4.32 16.41 -16.91
C GLU A 7 5.04 16.45 -15.56
N VAL A 8 4.35 16.95 -14.53
CA VAL A 8 4.61 16.45 -13.17
C VAL A 8 4.45 14.93 -13.28
N CYS A 9 5.51 14.19 -13.01
CA CYS A 9 5.44 12.73 -13.00
C CYS A 9 4.53 12.32 -11.83
N ILE A 10 3.23 12.19 -12.10
CA ILE A 10 2.17 11.92 -11.12
C ILE A 10 2.35 10.53 -10.48
N PHE A 11 3.03 9.61 -11.16
CA PHE A 11 3.50 8.34 -10.60
C PHE A 11 5.02 8.27 -10.65
N ARG A 12 5.66 8.54 -9.51
CA ARG A 12 7.11 8.42 -9.37
C ARG A 12 7.55 6.95 -9.33
N CYS A 13 6.80 6.13 -8.59
CA CYS A 13 6.96 4.68 -8.52
C CYS A 13 5.60 4.00 -8.76
N GLY A 14 5.52 3.06 -9.70
CA GLY A 14 4.31 2.27 -9.87
C GLY A 14 4.19 1.52 -11.18
N ALA A 15 3.21 0.63 -11.25
CA ALA A 15 2.85 -0.12 -12.44
C ALA A 15 1.33 -0.10 -12.60
N VAL A 16 0.89 -0.29 -13.85
CA VAL A 16 -0.50 -0.67 -14.13
C VAL A 16 -0.82 -1.98 -13.42
N ILE A 17 -2.02 -2.06 -12.84
CA ILE A 17 -2.48 -3.28 -12.16
C ILE A 17 -2.81 -4.36 -13.20
N GLY A 18 -2.03 -5.44 -13.21
CA GLY A 18 -2.27 -6.62 -14.04
C GLY A 18 -2.01 -6.41 -15.53
N LYS A 19 -2.53 -7.34 -16.35
CA LYS A 19 -2.29 -7.39 -17.80
C LYS A 19 -3.44 -6.74 -18.58
N LEU A 20 -3.24 -5.52 -19.06
CA LEU A 20 -4.16 -4.86 -19.99
C LEU A 20 -4.03 -5.33 -21.46
N GLY A 21 -2.99 -6.09 -21.78
CA GLY A 21 -2.63 -6.45 -23.15
C GLY A 21 -1.70 -5.41 -23.81
N GLY A 22 -0.93 -5.83 -24.82
CA GLY A 22 0.08 -4.96 -25.45
C GLY A 22 1.24 -4.59 -24.51
N LYS A 23 1.84 -3.41 -24.74
CA LYS A 23 2.95 -2.88 -23.93
C LYS A 23 2.40 -2.26 -22.64
N SER A 24 2.92 -2.69 -21.50
CA SER A 24 2.70 -2.03 -20.20
C SER A 24 3.96 -1.25 -19.79
N THR A 25 3.77 -0.07 -19.22
CA THR A 25 4.86 0.81 -18.75
C THR A 25 4.89 0.79 -17.22
N MET A 26 6.08 0.64 -16.66
CA MET A 26 6.33 0.79 -15.23
C MET A 26 7.15 2.05 -14.98
N TYR A 27 6.78 2.81 -13.96
CA TYR A 27 7.46 4.02 -13.52
C TYR A 27 8.37 3.67 -12.35
N MET A 28 9.68 3.88 -12.55
CA MET A 28 10.72 3.61 -11.56
C MET A 28 11.66 4.81 -11.52
N GLU A 29 11.26 5.88 -10.83
CA GLU A 29 12.11 7.06 -10.66
C GLU A 29 13.42 6.67 -9.96
N SER A 30 14.54 7.20 -10.47
CA SER A 30 15.87 7.10 -9.86
C SER A 30 16.50 8.48 -9.91
N SER A 31 16.01 9.40 -9.08
CA SER A 31 16.48 10.78 -9.02
C SER A 31 17.00 11.13 -7.63
N LYS A 32 17.57 12.33 -7.48
CA LYS A 32 17.95 12.86 -6.16
C LYS A 32 16.73 13.22 -5.28
N ILE A 33 15.55 13.31 -5.88
CA ILE A 33 14.30 13.70 -5.20
C ILE A 33 13.59 12.45 -4.67
N HIS A 34 13.60 11.36 -5.46
CA HIS A 34 12.99 10.10 -5.08
C HIS A 34 13.67 8.92 -5.77
N ASP A 35 13.77 7.79 -5.06
CA ASP A 35 14.36 6.57 -5.57
C ASP A 35 13.42 5.37 -5.36
N CYS A 36 12.96 4.81 -6.48
CA CYS A 36 12.10 3.64 -6.55
C CYS A 36 12.87 2.33 -6.70
N PHE A 37 14.21 2.38 -6.88
CA PHE A 37 15.05 1.18 -6.98
C PHE A 37 15.43 0.59 -5.61
N THR A 38 14.50 0.70 -4.67
CA THR A 38 14.55 0.00 -3.38
C THR A 38 13.89 -1.36 -3.49
N HIS A 39 14.31 -2.32 -2.66
CA HIS A 39 13.75 -3.67 -2.71
C HIS A 39 12.23 -3.69 -2.44
N ASN A 40 11.77 -2.89 -1.46
CA ASN A 40 10.34 -2.80 -1.13
C ASN A 40 9.52 -2.23 -2.30
N MET A 41 9.98 -1.14 -2.91
CA MET A 41 9.25 -0.50 -3.99
C MET A 41 9.28 -1.34 -5.27
N GLY A 42 10.41 -1.97 -5.59
CA GLY A 42 10.51 -2.93 -6.68
C GLY A 42 9.53 -4.10 -6.52
N MET A 43 9.44 -4.67 -5.31
CA MET A 43 8.49 -5.75 -5.03
C MET A 43 7.03 -5.29 -5.09
N ARG A 44 6.71 -4.10 -4.55
CA ARG A 44 5.35 -3.52 -4.66
C ARG A 44 4.96 -3.30 -6.12
N THR A 45 5.83 -2.67 -6.90
CA THR A 45 5.59 -2.43 -8.35
C THR A 45 5.38 -3.75 -9.09
N LEU A 46 6.15 -4.79 -8.76
CA LEU A 46 5.97 -6.12 -9.34
C LEU A 46 4.62 -6.73 -8.95
N MET A 47 4.21 -6.62 -7.67
CA MET A 47 2.91 -7.09 -7.20
C MET A 47 1.74 -6.43 -7.95
N ASN A 48 1.83 -5.11 -8.16
CA ASN A 48 0.84 -4.39 -8.96
C ASN A 48 0.86 -4.90 -10.42
N ALA A 49 2.03 -5.07 -11.03
CA ALA A 49 2.15 -5.58 -12.40
C ALA A 49 1.55 -6.98 -12.60
N VAL A 50 1.60 -7.86 -11.58
CA VAL A 50 0.96 -9.19 -11.62
C VAL A 50 -0.52 -9.15 -11.23
N GLY A 51 -1.08 -7.98 -10.92
CA GLY A 51 -2.52 -7.78 -10.74
C GLY A 51 -3.00 -7.67 -9.30
N LEU A 52 -2.10 -7.59 -8.32
CA LEU A 52 -2.48 -7.33 -6.93
C LEU A 52 -2.70 -5.82 -6.73
N PRO A 53 -3.90 -5.35 -6.35
CA PRO A 53 -4.14 -3.94 -6.08
C PRO A 53 -3.49 -3.49 -4.77
N ASP A 54 -3.49 -2.17 -4.53
CA ASP A 54 -3.08 -1.60 -3.26
C ASP A 54 -4.07 -1.99 -2.14
N GLU A 55 -3.56 -2.39 -0.97
CA GLU A 55 -4.43 -2.94 0.08
C GLU A 55 -5.44 -1.90 0.60
N HIS A 56 -5.07 -0.62 0.65
CA HIS A 56 -5.94 0.47 1.10
C HIS A 56 -7.05 0.82 0.09
N THR A 57 -7.10 0.18 -1.08
CA THR A 57 -8.16 0.37 -2.08
C THR A 57 -9.22 -0.74 -2.07
N ARG A 58 -9.16 -1.67 -1.12
CA ARG A 58 -10.21 -2.69 -0.95
C ARG A 58 -11.57 -2.07 -0.58
N PHE A 59 -12.66 -2.73 -0.98
CA PHE A 59 -14.03 -2.30 -0.66
C PHE A 59 -14.33 -2.31 0.85
N ASP A 60 -13.76 -3.27 1.59
CA ASP A 60 -13.95 -3.47 3.04
C ASP A 60 -13.01 -2.61 3.88
N ARG A 61 -12.14 -1.79 3.26
CA ARG A 61 -11.16 -0.97 3.97
C ARG A 61 -11.74 -0.11 5.09
N LYS A 62 -13.01 0.30 4.96
CA LYS A 62 -13.70 1.16 5.94
C LYS A 62 -13.85 0.48 7.31
N ASP A 63 -13.76 -0.85 7.35
CA ASP A 63 -13.83 -1.66 8.56
C ASP A 63 -12.44 -1.83 9.21
N HIS A 64 -11.37 -1.35 8.54
CA HIS A 64 -9.97 -1.57 8.92
C HIS A 64 -9.16 -0.28 9.08
N ILE A 65 -9.43 0.71 8.25
CA ILE A 65 -8.74 2.00 8.20
C ILE A 65 -9.75 3.15 8.05
N LYS A 66 -9.34 4.32 8.55
CA LYS A 66 -9.98 5.60 8.32
C LYS A 66 -9.09 6.45 7.42
N ILE A 67 -9.70 7.00 6.37
CA ILE A 67 -9.03 7.95 5.48
C ILE A 67 -9.41 9.36 5.93
N HIS A 68 -8.40 10.18 6.20
CA HIS A 68 -8.53 11.60 6.51
C HIS A 68 -8.58 12.42 5.22
N TRP A 69 -9.74 12.46 4.58
CA TRP A 69 -9.94 13.14 3.30
C TRP A 69 -9.55 14.62 3.35
N GLU A 70 -9.75 15.28 4.50
CA GLU A 70 -9.35 16.67 4.76
C GLU A 70 -7.83 16.92 4.61
N ASN A 71 -7.02 15.87 4.76
CA ASN A 71 -5.56 15.92 4.70
C ASN A 71 -5.00 15.63 3.31
N ILE A 72 -5.85 15.32 2.33
CA ILE A 72 -5.47 14.98 0.95
C ILE A 72 -5.73 16.20 0.06
N ASP A 73 -4.91 16.38 -0.98
CA ASP A 73 -5.21 17.31 -2.06
C ASP A 73 -6.20 16.67 -3.06
N ASP A 74 -7.19 17.41 -3.52
CA ASP A 74 -8.25 16.89 -4.40
C ASP A 74 -7.69 16.18 -5.66
N SER A 75 -6.52 16.62 -6.14
CA SER A 75 -5.83 15.99 -7.29
C SER A 75 -5.39 14.56 -7.03
N TYR A 76 -5.30 14.10 -5.77
CA TYR A 76 -4.85 12.75 -5.38
C TYR A 76 -5.97 11.82 -4.94
N LEU A 77 -7.23 12.27 -4.88
CA LEU A 77 -8.36 11.45 -4.39
C LEU A 77 -8.56 10.15 -5.17
N TYR A 78 -8.21 10.15 -6.46
CA TYR A 78 -8.32 8.96 -7.31
C TYR A 78 -7.41 7.80 -6.86
N LEU A 79 -6.33 8.06 -6.09
CA LEU A 79 -5.45 7.04 -5.51
C LEU A 79 -6.12 6.21 -4.41
N PHE A 80 -7.32 6.62 -3.99
CA PHE A 80 -8.16 5.94 -3.01
C PHE A 80 -9.44 5.40 -3.66
N ALA A 81 -9.54 5.34 -4.98
CA ALA A 81 -10.66 4.67 -5.65
C ALA A 81 -10.69 3.18 -5.27
N LEU A 82 -11.89 2.61 -5.09
CA LEU A 82 -12.04 1.20 -4.76
C LEU A 82 -11.64 0.32 -5.95
N THR A 83 -10.84 -0.72 -5.71
CA THR A 83 -10.35 -1.64 -6.75
C THR A 83 -11.02 -3.02 -6.71
N SER A 84 -11.84 -3.29 -5.69
CA SER A 84 -12.63 -4.51 -5.57
C SER A 84 -14.11 -4.19 -5.31
N VAL A 85 -14.97 -5.15 -5.58
CA VAL A 85 -16.41 -5.14 -5.26
C VAL A 85 -16.70 -6.20 -4.20
N GLU A 86 -17.86 -6.12 -3.55
CA GLU A 86 -18.30 -7.11 -2.57
C GLU A 86 -18.94 -8.34 -3.26
N PRO A 87 -18.67 -9.58 -2.80
CA PRO A 87 -17.67 -9.96 -1.80
C PRO A 87 -16.24 -9.91 -2.34
N ASP A 88 -15.23 -9.85 -1.45
CA ASP A 88 -13.81 -9.93 -1.85
C ASP A 88 -13.61 -11.16 -2.75
N PRO A 89 -13.17 -10.99 -4.01
CA PRO A 89 -13.01 -12.11 -4.94
C PRO A 89 -12.05 -13.19 -4.42
N ASN A 90 -11.17 -12.84 -3.48
CA ASN A 90 -10.17 -13.75 -2.94
C ASN A 90 -10.54 -14.32 -1.55
N GLY A 91 -11.60 -13.80 -0.90
CA GLY A 91 -12.00 -14.24 0.45
C GLY A 91 -10.91 -14.10 1.52
N THR A 92 -9.94 -13.20 1.31
CA THR A 92 -8.79 -13.02 2.20
C THR A 92 -9.05 -11.92 3.23
N PRO A 93 -8.52 -12.04 4.47
CA PRO A 93 -8.62 -10.95 5.44
C PRO A 93 -7.81 -9.73 4.97
N TYR A 94 -8.20 -8.54 5.43
CA TYR A 94 -7.43 -7.31 5.25
C TYR A 94 -6.06 -7.43 5.90
N ASP A 95 -5.01 -7.05 5.18
CA ASP A 95 -3.63 -7.27 5.58
C ASP A 95 -2.84 -5.97 5.77
N TYR A 96 -2.77 -5.49 7.02
CA TYR A 96 -1.96 -4.33 7.39
C TYR A 96 -0.46 -4.50 7.09
N TYR A 97 0.02 -5.74 6.94
CA TYR A 97 1.41 -6.05 6.58
C TYR A 97 1.59 -6.36 5.10
N SER A 98 0.60 -6.06 4.24
CA SER A 98 0.76 -6.19 2.81
C SER A 98 1.82 -5.23 2.28
N ILE A 99 2.67 -5.69 1.37
CA ILE A 99 3.64 -4.82 0.70
C ILE A 99 2.97 -3.76 -0.20
N THR A 100 1.70 -3.96 -0.54
CA THR A 100 0.90 -3.01 -1.31
C THR A 100 0.07 -2.09 -0.40
N HIS A 101 0.14 -2.21 0.92
CA HIS A 101 -0.50 -1.24 1.82
C HIS A 101 0.22 0.11 1.76
N ALA A 102 -0.51 1.22 1.63
CA ALA A 102 0.07 2.55 1.66
C ALA A 102 0.55 2.94 3.09
N PRO A 103 1.61 3.75 3.24
CA PRO A 103 2.01 4.28 4.54
C PRO A 103 0.98 5.29 5.08
N LYS A 104 1.07 5.59 6.39
CA LYS A 104 0.11 6.47 7.08
C LYS A 104 0.01 7.88 6.48
N ASP A 105 1.11 8.40 5.94
CA ASP A 105 1.29 9.75 5.40
C ASP A 105 1.22 9.76 3.86
N TYR A 106 0.72 8.69 3.24
CA TYR A 106 0.59 8.60 1.80
C TYR A 106 -0.20 9.78 1.24
N VAL A 107 0.46 10.59 0.40
CA VAL A 107 -0.05 11.85 -0.19
C VAL A 107 -0.65 12.85 0.82
N ALA A 108 -0.22 12.77 2.08
CA ALA A 108 -0.67 13.68 3.13
C ALA A 108 -0.12 15.10 2.93
N LYS A 109 -0.90 16.10 3.33
CA LYS A 109 -0.39 17.46 3.54
C LYS A 109 0.75 17.43 4.59
N PRO A 110 1.75 18.33 4.48
CA PRO A 110 2.88 18.33 5.41
C PRO A 110 2.45 18.36 6.88
N GLY A 111 2.96 17.41 7.67
CA GLY A 111 2.67 17.31 9.11
C GLY A 111 1.34 16.65 9.47
N THR A 112 0.60 16.09 8.52
CA THR A 112 -0.65 15.35 8.78
C THR A 112 -0.52 13.88 8.40
N ILE A 113 -1.56 13.08 8.68
CA ILE A 113 -1.69 11.69 8.22
C ILE A 113 -2.89 11.55 7.30
N THR A 114 -2.80 10.64 6.34
CA THR A 114 -3.89 10.30 5.43
C THR A 114 -4.63 9.05 5.87
N ILE A 115 -3.90 8.04 6.36
CA ILE A 115 -4.45 6.73 6.72
C ILE A 115 -4.22 6.48 8.21
N GLU A 116 -5.32 6.28 8.94
CA GLU A 116 -5.35 5.87 10.34
C GLU A 116 -5.88 4.42 10.41
N THR A 117 -5.17 3.51 11.08
CA THR A 117 -5.68 2.14 11.33
C THR A 117 -6.74 2.19 12.43
N LEU A 118 -7.86 1.47 12.28
CA LEU A 118 -8.90 1.44 13.32
C LEU A 118 -8.51 0.58 14.52
N ASP A 119 -7.73 -0.47 14.27
CA ASP A 119 -7.21 -1.33 15.31
C ASP A 119 -5.90 -0.75 15.87
N LYS A 120 -5.93 -0.45 17.18
CA LYS A 120 -4.84 0.16 17.92
C LYS A 120 -3.56 -0.67 17.94
N GLN A 121 -3.64 -1.99 17.74
CA GLN A 121 -2.43 -2.82 17.66
C GLN A 121 -1.57 -2.48 16.43
N TYR A 122 -2.17 -1.87 15.41
CA TYR A 122 -1.52 -1.43 14.18
C TYR A 122 -1.33 0.09 14.13
N GLN A 123 -1.63 0.79 15.22
CA GLN A 123 -1.32 2.21 15.36
C GLN A 123 0.09 2.36 15.93
N ASN A 124 0.82 3.39 15.50
CA ASN A 124 2.03 3.78 16.23
C ASN A 124 1.64 4.24 17.64
N ALA A 125 2.48 3.94 18.63
CA ALA A 125 2.23 4.40 19.99
C ALA A 125 2.54 5.92 20.17
N TRP A 126 2.90 6.65 19.09
CA TRP A 126 3.00 8.12 19.11
C TRP A 126 1.64 8.76 19.47
N ASN A 127 0.52 8.10 19.16
CA ASN A 127 -0.82 8.50 19.62
C ASN A 127 -1.17 8.01 21.05
N ILE A 128 -0.31 7.23 21.70
CA ILE A 128 -0.56 6.63 23.02
C ILE A 128 0.17 7.37 24.16
N SER A 129 1.13 8.26 23.86
CA SER A 129 1.94 8.90 24.90
C SER A 129 2.05 10.41 24.76
N MET A 130 1.00 11.11 25.16
CA MET A 130 1.18 12.45 25.74
C MET A 130 0.49 12.68 27.08
N GLU A 131 -0.21 11.67 27.62
CA GLU A 131 -0.94 11.85 28.88
C GLU A 131 -0.47 10.96 30.04
N HIS A 132 0.35 9.90 29.82
CA HIS A 132 0.48 8.86 30.87
C HIS A 132 1.84 8.19 31.16
N LEU A 133 3.02 8.57 30.63
CA LEU A 133 4.26 7.84 31.03
C LEU A 133 5.47 8.73 31.36
N PRO A 134 6.05 8.62 32.58
CA PRO A 134 7.29 9.27 32.95
C PRO A 134 8.50 8.46 32.44
N ASN A 135 9.39 9.15 31.71
CA ASN A 135 10.84 8.89 31.60
C ASN A 135 11.33 7.42 31.62
N ILE A 136 10.87 6.59 30.69
CA ILE A 136 11.51 5.30 30.37
C ILE A 136 12.17 5.48 28.99
N GLU A 137 13.43 5.03 28.86
CA GLU A 137 14.22 5.12 27.62
C GLU A 137 13.39 4.73 26.38
N ILE A 138 12.96 5.75 25.62
CA ILE A 138 12.17 5.59 24.40
C ILE A 138 13.14 5.24 23.28
N ASN A 139 13.53 3.98 23.22
CA ASN A 139 14.17 3.41 22.06
C ASN A 139 13.67 1.98 21.93
N LEU A 140 12.93 1.66 20.85
CA LEU A 140 12.67 0.30 20.29
C LEU A 140 11.22 -0.29 20.25
N MET A 141 10.10 0.45 20.20
CA MET A 141 8.79 -0.21 19.90
C MET A 141 7.82 0.51 18.94
N PHE A 142 8.29 1.47 18.14
CA PHE A 142 7.40 2.36 17.36
C PHE A 142 7.80 2.38 15.89
N GLU A 143 7.79 1.24 15.22
CA GLU A 143 7.80 1.23 13.75
C GLU A 143 6.35 1.35 13.26
N ASP A 144 6.10 2.27 12.34
CA ASP A 144 4.81 2.39 11.67
C ASP A 144 4.49 1.07 10.95
N VAL A 145 3.43 0.39 11.37
CA VAL A 145 3.13 -0.98 10.92
C VAL A 145 2.75 -1.03 9.45
N ILE A 146 2.08 -0.01 8.92
CA ILE A 146 1.63 0.03 7.53
C ILE A 146 2.64 0.74 6.61
N GLY A 147 2.83 0.19 5.40
CA GLY A 147 3.57 0.83 4.31
C GLY A 147 5.11 0.76 4.38
N ASN A 148 5.67 0.03 5.35
CA ASN A 148 7.12 -0.11 5.55
C ASN A 148 7.66 -1.52 5.30
N GLN A 149 6.85 -2.38 4.69
CA GLN A 149 7.15 -3.77 4.43
C GLN A 149 8.32 -3.91 3.45
N LYS A 150 9.31 -4.73 3.81
CA LYS A 150 10.44 -5.06 2.91
C LYS A 150 10.12 -6.22 1.97
N LYS A 151 9.19 -7.09 2.33
CA LYS A 151 8.83 -8.30 1.60
C LYS A 151 7.32 -8.47 1.58
N PRO A 152 6.77 -9.14 0.54
CA PRO A 152 5.37 -9.49 0.54
C PRO A 152 5.00 -10.41 1.70
N SER A 153 3.80 -10.20 2.23
CA SER A 153 3.25 -10.99 3.33
C SER A 153 2.81 -12.39 2.86
N LYS A 154 2.40 -13.22 3.83
CA LYS A 154 1.72 -14.50 3.54
C LYS A 154 0.45 -14.27 2.70
N TRP A 155 -0.30 -13.20 2.98
CA TRP A 155 -1.56 -12.92 2.30
C TRP A 155 -1.35 -12.32 0.90
N ASP A 156 -0.29 -11.55 0.67
CA ASP A 156 0.09 -11.11 -0.68
C ASP A 156 0.30 -12.31 -1.59
N TRP A 157 1.12 -13.28 -1.14
CA TRP A 157 1.35 -14.51 -1.90
C TRP A 157 0.07 -15.33 -2.08
N LYS A 158 -0.74 -15.50 -1.04
CA LYS A 158 -2.01 -16.24 -1.15
C LYS A 158 -2.96 -15.61 -2.15
N LYS A 159 -3.12 -14.28 -2.17
CA LYS A 159 -3.95 -13.57 -3.14
C LYS A 159 -3.47 -13.84 -4.57
N ILE A 160 -2.16 -13.73 -4.82
CA ILE A 160 -1.57 -14.09 -6.12
C ILE A 160 -1.88 -15.55 -6.49
N CYS A 161 -1.63 -16.49 -5.59
CA CYS A 161 -1.88 -17.91 -5.82
C CYS A 161 -3.35 -18.21 -6.12
N LEU A 162 -4.28 -17.54 -5.45
CA LEU A 162 -5.72 -17.66 -5.72
C LEU A 162 -6.08 -17.09 -7.09
N MET A 163 -5.61 -15.88 -7.42
CA MET A 163 -5.86 -15.24 -8.72
C MET A 163 -5.37 -16.07 -9.89
N TYR A 164 -4.20 -16.71 -9.74
CA TYR A 164 -3.57 -17.52 -10.79
C TYR A 164 -3.87 -19.02 -10.69
N LYS A 165 -4.71 -19.45 -9.73
CA LYS A 165 -5.07 -20.85 -9.49
C LYS A 165 -3.84 -21.77 -9.38
N CYS A 166 -2.87 -21.35 -8.56
CA CYS A 166 -1.66 -22.12 -8.33
C CYS A 166 -1.98 -23.39 -7.53
N ASP A 167 -1.49 -24.56 -7.96
CA ASP A 167 -1.66 -25.83 -7.23
C ASP A 167 -0.95 -25.84 -5.87
N THR A 168 0.16 -25.10 -5.76
CA THR A 168 0.98 -24.98 -4.55
C THR A 168 1.35 -23.52 -4.32
N CYS A 169 1.18 -23.05 -3.09
CA CYS A 169 1.52 -21.69 -2.67
C CYS A 169 2.40 -21.74 -1.43
N MET A 170 3.61 -21.16 -1.51
CA MET A 170 4.56 -21.16 -0.39
C MET A 170 4.81 -22.55 0.23
N GLY A 171 4.76 -23.61 -0.59
CA GLY A 171 4.95 -25.00 -0.14
C GLY A 171 3.69 -25.70 0.40
N GLU A 172 2.55 -25.02 0.48
CA GLU A 172 1.26 -25.59 0.87
C GLU A 172 0.41 -25.88 -0.38
N LYS A 173 -0.29 -27.03 -0.42
CA LYS A 173 -1.26 -27.32 -1.48
C LYS A 173 -2.47 -26.41 -1.35
N MET A 174 -2.92 -25.82 -2.44
CA MET A 174 -4.06 -24.91 -2.44
C MET A 174 -5.38 -25.67 -2.59
N GLU A 175 -6.40 -25.20 -1.87
CA GLU A 175 -7.80 -25.59 -2.05
C GLU A 175 -8.51 -24.44 -2.77
N HIS A 176 -9.37 -24.76 -3.74
CA HIS A 176 -10.05 -23.81 -4.63
C HIS A 176 -11.55 -24.03 -4.58
#